data_AF-A0A7W8DQ07-F1
#
_entry.id   AF-A0A7W8DQ07-F1
#
_cell.length_a   1.000
_cell.length_b   1.000
_cell.length_c   1.000
_cell.angle_alpha   90.00
_cell.angle_beta   90.00
_cell.angle_gamma   90.00
#
_symmetry.space_group_name_H-M   'P 1'
#
loop_
_entity.id
_entity.type
_entity.pdbx_description
1 polymer ?
#
loop_
_entity_poly.entity_id
_entity_poly.type
_entity_poly.pdbx_seq_one_letter_code
_entity_poly.pdbx_strand_id
1 'polypeptide(L)'
;MKKGHLRWDTLLRLVVLLSTKMVMAQLPVRDTNLDEAIRQAEAVIAASNKDFVNAAKDVSLVFQAARALHEKGDETRAAEYFTKGLQLSPWSLEEQLVYAEVLRKLKRKEEAIEIGEMVVKRAETDELANAALKMLGRGPVEGPSVFKGPVEGPWLCFIKVGPVEDIVMKEAMERISLTLGMPAYLAPDTVGLPAADRSALDRWVTRQVIPGIKWSHPVARQMLKDLGGEVPTDIAPKKLLRGLVALMRSEGEDVRAENMEKEILHFEKWDKQWRASGLLKMLQSYLLRTPMPGNVTVVGVTGADLCDDDVNFLFGSALTGGKLAVTSYARYTAEFNHGPPERKKVLSRLHKQLLSGIGYALGVPRPTDPTSARAYPASLAEHDAKSEYMSAACRSGFEKALGRKLPMEAIPPQMRGPLRPK
;
A
#
# COMPACT_ATOMS: atom_id res chain seq x y z
N MET A 1 -18.85 -26.36 -41.24
CA MET A 1 -18.02 -25.17 -40.93
C MET A 1 -17.29 -25.42 -39.62
N LYS A 2 -15.99 -25.70 -39.67
CA LYS A 2 -15.17 -25.91 -38.48
C LYS A 2 -14.99 -24.55 -37.78
N LYS A 3 -15.49 -24.42 -36.55
CA LYS A 3 -15.15 -23.29 -35.68
C LYS A 3 -13.64 -23.32 -35.48
N GLY A 4 -12.92 -22.40 -36.12
CA GLY A 4 -11.49 -22.24 -35.90
C GLY A 4 -11.29 -21.75 -34.47
N HIS A 5 -10.91 -22.65 -33.57
CA HIS A 5 -10.41 -22.25 -32.27
C HIS A 5 -9.19 -21.36 -32.48
N LEU A 6 -9.35 -20.08 -32.17
CA LEU A 6 -8.32 -19.08 -32.31
C LEU A 6 -7.40 -19.19 -31.09
N ARG A 7 -6.13 -19.54 -31.29
CA ARG A 7 -5.14 -19.41 -30.22
C ARG A 7 -4.80 -17.94 -30.04
N TRP A 8 -5.00 -17.42 -28.83
CA TRP A 8 -4.67 -16.04 -28.41
C TRP A 8 -3.22 -15.63 -28.68
N ASP A 9 -2.32 -16.60 -28.88
CA ASP A 9 -0.95 -16.43 -29.40
C ASP A 9 -0.90 -15.65 -30.73
N THR A 10 -2.00 -15.65 -31.50
CA THR A 10 -2.10 -14.95 -32.79
C THR A 10 -2.52 -13.47 -32.64
N LEU A 11 -3.14 -13.14 -31.50
CA LEU A 11 -3.63 -11.78 -31.17
C LEU A 11 -2.61 -10.95 -30.38
N LEU A 12 -1.60 -11.56 -29.75
CA LEU A 12 -0.58 -10.88 -28.95
C LEU A 12 0.86 -11.30 -29.29
N ARG A 13 1.76 -10.32 -29.26
CA ARG A 13 3.14 -10.54 -28.80
C ARG A 13 3.17 -10.23 -27.30
N LEU A 14 3.68 -11.17 -26.51
CA LEU A 14 3.92 -11.14 -25.06
C LEU A 14 3.76 -9.76 -24.38
N VAL A 15 2.79 -9.67 -23.45
CA VAL A 15 2.93 -8.89 -22.21
C VAL A 15 2.44 -9.78 -21.07
N VAL A 16 3.33 -10.66 -20.60
CA VAL A 16 3.20 -11.32 -19.29
C VAL A 16 4.48 -11.00 -18.55
N LEU A 17 4.39 -10.01 -17.67
CA LEU A 17 5.32 -9.79 -16.56
C LEU A 17 4.53 -9.09 -15.47
N LEU A 18 3.94 -9.86 -14.56
CA LEU A 18 4.17 -9.78 -13.12
C LEU A 18 3.21 -10.67 -12.32
N SER A 19 3.68 -10.98 -11.12
CA SER A 19 3.30 -12.04 -10.19
C SER A 19 1.83 -12.04 -9.76
N THR A 20 1.23 -13.24 -9.81
CA THR A 20 0.02 -13.61 -9.07
C THR A 20 0.22 -13.42 -7.57
N LYS A 21 -0.54 -12.50 -6.95
CA LYS A 21 -0.94 -12.60 -5.55
C LYS A 21 -2.40 -12.19 -5.38
N MET A 22 -3.11 -13.02 -4.61
CA MET A 22 -4.55 -13.04 -4.41
C MET A 22 -5.05 -11.75 -3.75
N VAL A 23 -6.18 -11.24 -4.23
CA VAL A 23 -6.93 -10.13 -3.63
C VAL A 23 -8.16 -10.71 -2.95
N MET A 24 -8.29 -10.46 -1.64
CA MET A 24 -9.57 -10.57 -0.94
C MET A 24 -10.24 -9.21 -1.02
N ALA A 25 -11.30 -9.09 -1.82
CA ALA A 25 -12.17 -7.92 -1.74
C ALA A 25 -13.20 -8.16 -0.62
N GLN A 26 -13.34 -7.20 0.29
CA GLN A 26 -14.45 -7.17 1.23
C GLN A 26 -15.73 -6.87 0.43
N LEU A 27 -16.58 -7.89 0.28
CA LEU A 27 -17.94 -7.71 -0.25
C LEU A 27 -18.86 -7.21 0.88
N PRO A 28 -19.81 -6.30 0.59
CA PRO A 28 -20.78 -5.85 1.57
C PRO A 28 -21.61 -7.03 2.08
N VAL A 29 -21.86 -7.04 3.39
CA VAL A 29 -22.75 -8.00 4.06
C VAL A 29 -24.12 -7.88 3.40
N ARG A 30 -24.48 -8.88 2.58
CA ARG A 30 -25.87 -9.05 2.15
C ARG A 30 -26.66 -9.47 3.38
N ASP A 31 -27.90 -9.00 3.48
CA ASP A 31 -28.88 -9.49 4.44
C ASP A 31 -29.27 -10.93 4.03
N THR A 32 -28.33 -11.85 4.23
CA THR A 32 -28.45 -13.26 3.90
C THR A 32 -29.06 -13.97 5.09
N ASN A 33 -30.11 -14.76 4.83
CA ASN A 33 -30.61 -15.75 5.77
C ASN A 33 -29.43 -16.55 6.35
N LEU A 34 -29.32 -16.65 7.67
CA LEU A 34 -28.23 -17.34 8.37
C LEU A 34 -28.00 -18.76 7.84
N ASP A 35 -29.08 -19.48 7.51
CA ASP A 35 -29.01 -20.83 6.95
C ASP A 35 -28.32 -20.87 5.59
N GLU A 36 -28.54 -19.84 4.76
CA GLU A 36 -27.90 -19.72 3.46
C GLU A 36 -26.40 -19.41 3.61
N ALA A 37 -26.05 -18.49 4.53
CA ALA A 37 -24.66 -18.16 4.82
C ALA A 37 -23.88 -19.38 5.32
N ILE A 38 -24.48 -20.15 6.24
CA ILE A 38 -23.92 -21.41 6.75
C ILE A 38 -23.71 -22.40 5.60
N ARG A 39 -24.73 -22.65 4.77
CA ARG A 39 -24.65 -23.59 3.65
C ARG A 39 -23.53 -23.24 2.67
N GLN A 40 -23.39 -21.96 2.35
CA GLN A 40 -22.32 -21.47 1.47
C GLN A 40 -20.94 -21.65 2.11
N ALA A 41 -20.81 -21.31 3.39
CA ALA A 41 -19.56 -21.51 4.13
C ALA A 41 -19.15 -22.98 4.23
N GLU A 42 -20.10 -23.90 4.49
CA GLU A 42 -19.85 -25.33 4.53
C GLU A 42 -19.37 -25.88 3.18
N ALA A 43 -19.91 -25.38 2.07
CA ALA A 43 -19.45 -25.74 0.73
C ALA A 43 -17.97 -25.33 0.52
N VAL A 44 -17.57 -24.14 0.96
CA VAL A 44 -16.18 -23.67 0.89
C VAL A 44 -15.27 -24.50 1.78
N ILE A 45 -15.68 -24.78 3.02
CA ILE A 45 -14.92 -25.60 3.96
C ILE A 45 -14.74 -27.02 3.40
N ALA A 46 -15.79 -27.64 2.86
CA ALA A 46 -15.72 -28.95 2.25
C ALA A 46 -14.78 -28.97 1.02
N ALA A 47 -14.83 -27.92 0.20
CA ALA A 47 -13.93 -27.76 -0.95
C ALA A 47 -12.46 -27.64 -0.53
N SER A 48 -12.16 -27.01 0.61
CA SER A 48 -10.79 -26.83 1.10
C SER A 48 -10.02 -28.13 1.36
N ASN A 49 -10.71 -29.24 1.62
CA ASN A 49 -10.10 -30.56 1.78
C ASN A 49 -9.54 -31.13 0.48
N LYS A 50 -10.04 -30.66 -0.68
CA LYS A 50 -9.61 -31.11 -2.02
C LYS A 50 -8.68 -30.09 -2.66
N ASP A 51 -9.03 -28.81 -2.56
CA ASP A 51 -8.30 -27.72 -3.19
C ASP A 51 -8.30 -26.48 -2.28
N PHE A 52 -7.28 -26.40 -1.45
CA PHE A 52 -7.10 -25.31 -0.50
C PHE A 52 -6.95 -23.95 -1.18
N VAL A 53 -6.28 -23.90 -2.34
CA VAL A 53 -5.97 -22.64 -3.04
C VAL A 53 -7.23 -22.05 -3.65
N ASN A 54 -8.07 -22.89 -4.28
CA ASN A 54 -9.33 -22.41 -4.82
C ASN A 54 -10.34 -22.08 -3.72
N ALA A 55 -10.47 -22.91 -2.67
CA ALA A 55 -11.37 -22.63 -1.56
C ALA A 55 -11.04 -21.30 -0.85
N ALA A 56 -9.76 -20.94 -0.74
CA ALA A 56 -9.36 -19.66 -0.16
C ALA A 56 -9.91 -18.44 -0.93
N LYS A 57 -10.23 -18.55 -2.22
CA LYS A 57 -10.82 -17.43 -2.99
C LYS A 57 -12.19 -17.01 -2.46
N ASP A 58 -12.94 -17.97 -1.90
CA ASP A 58 -14.31 -17.78 -1.44
C ASP A 58 -14.41 -17.74 0.10
N VAL A 59 -13.28 -17.58 0.81
CA VAL A 59 -13.23 -17.57 2.28
C VAL A 59 -14.11 -16.48 2.90
N SER A 60 -14.39 -15.41 2.15
CA SER A 60 -15.27 -14.33 2.63
C SER A 60 -16.67 -14.85 3.03
N LEU A 61 -17.16 -15.91 2.37
CA LEU A 61 -18.42 -16.57 2.72
C LEU A 61 -18.35 -17.26 4.09
N VAL A 62 -17.19 -17.84 4.43
CA VAL A 62 -16.94 -18.45 5.74
C VAL A 62 -16.95 -17.40 6.85
N PHE A 63 -16.31 -16.24 6.61
CA PHE A 63 -16.33 -15.13 7.57
C PHE A 63 -17.71 -14.48 7.71
N GLN A 64 -18.48 -14.37 6.62
CA GLN A 64 -19.87 -13.89 6.69
C GLN A 64 -20.73 -14.78 7.59
N ALA A 65 -20.65 -16.11 7.45
CA ALA A 65 -21.35 -17.03 8.33
C ALA A 65 -20.88 -16.90 9.79
N ALA A 66 -19.56 -16.77 10.03
CA ALA A 66 -18.99 -16.59 11.35
C ALA A 66 -19.52 -15.32 12.05
N ARG A 67 -19.56 -14.19 11.33
CA ARG A 67 -20.10 -12.92 11.82
C ARG A 67 -21.60 -12.99 12.10
N ALA A 68 -22.37 -13.60 11.20
CA ALA A 68 -23.81 -13.77 11.39
C ALA A 68 -24.13 -14.62 12.65
N LEU A 69 -23.35 -15.67 12.91
CA LEU A 69 -23.46 -16.47 14.15
C LEU A 69 -23.12 -15.65 15.39
N HIS A 70 -22.03 -14.86 15.34
CA HIS A 70 -21.63 -13.97 16.43
C HIS A 70 -22.72 -12.93 16.75
N GLU A 71 -23.34 -12.33 15.73
CA GLU A 71 -24.44 -11.37 15.88
C GLU A 71 -25.68 -12.00 16.54
N LYS A 72 -25.91 -13.31 16.34
CA LYS A 72 -26.97 -14.08 17.01
C LYS A 72 -26.57 -14.58 18.41
N GLY A 73 -25.33 -14.35 18.83
CA GLY A 73 -24.80 -14.79 20.13
C GLY A 73 -24.39 -16.27 20.19
N ASP A 74 -24.31 -16.96 19.05
CA ASP A 74 -23.82 -18.35 18.96
C ASP A 74 -22.28 -18.36 18.85
N GLU A 75 -21.62 -18.01 19.97
CA GLU A 75 -20.18 -17.78 20.02
C GLU A 75 -19.37 -19.06 19.76
N THR A 76 -19.89 -20.22 20.17
CA THR A 76 -19.22 -21.51 19.96
C THR A 76 -19.11 -21.82 18.48
N ARG A 77 -20.22 -21.74 17.73
CA ARG A 77 -20.19 -21.99 16.29
C ARG A 77 -19.48 -20.86 15.55
N ALA A 78 -19.64 -19.61 15.97
CA ALA A 78 -18.87 -18.50 15.39
C ALA A 78 -17.36 -18.77 15.47
N ALA A 79 -16.84 -19.22 16.63
CA ALA A 79 -15.43 -19.54 16.82
C ALA A 79 -14.93 -20.65 15.89
N GLU A 80 -15.75 -21.68 15.63
CA GLU A 80 -15.41 -22.76 14.70
C GLU A 80 -15.26 -22.23 13.28
N TYR A 81 -16.22 -21.42 12.81
CA TYR A 81 -16.18 -20.83 11.47
C TYR A 81 -15.04 -19.82 11.31
N PHE A 82 -14.78 -18.99 12.32
CA PHE A 82 -13.60 -18.11 12.32
C PHE A 82 -12.31 -18.92 12.24
N THR A 83 -12.19 -20.01 13.00
CA THR A 83 -11.01 -20.89 12.95
C THR A 83 -10.81 -21.45 11.54
N LYS A 84 -11.87 -21.94 10.89
CA LYS A 84 -11.81 -22.47 9.52
C LYS A 84 -11.48 -21.40 8.48
N GLY A 85 -12.08 -20.22 8.60
CA GLY A 85 -11.77 -19.09 7.73
C GLY A 85 -10.33 -18.62 7.89
N LEU A 86 -9.83 -18.51 9.13
CA LEU A 86 -8.45 -18.10 9.41
C LEU A 86 -7.42 -19.16 9.05
N GLN A 87 -7.79 -20.44 8.97
CA GLN A 87 -6.93 -21.46 8.35
C GLN A 87 -6.69 -21.14 6.88
N LEU A 88 -7.72 -20.73 6.13
CA LEU A 88 -7.65 -20.36 4.71
C LEU A 88 -7.02 -18.99 4.47
N SER A 89 -7.29 -18.02 5.35
CA SER A 89 -6.81 -16.64 5.23
C SER A 89 -6.35 -16.07 6.58
N PRO A 90 -5.16 -16.50 7.07
CA PRO A 90 -4.68 -16.17 8.42
C PRO A 90 -4.33 -14.69 8.62
N TRP A 91 -4.12 -13.95 7.53
CA TRP A 91 -3.72 -12.54 7.55
C TRP A 91 -4.89 -11.56 7.42
N SER A 92 -6.13 -12.05 7.53
CA SER A 92 -7.33 -11.21 7.57
C SER A 92 -7.45 -10.57 8.96
N LEU A 93 -6.72 -9.48 9.19
CA LEU A 93 -6.55 -8.90 10.53
C LEU A 93 -7.87 -8.40 11.14
N GLU A 94 -8.80 -7.93 10.32
CA GLU A 94 -10.15 -7.53 10.75
C GLU A 94 -10.93 -8.74 11.29
N GLU A 95 -10.80 -9.89 10.62
CA GLU A 95 -11.46 -11.13 11.03
C GLU A 95 -10.79 -11.74 12.26
N GLN A 96 -9.46 -11.63 12.36
CA GLN A 96 -8.70 -11.98 13.56
C GLN A 96 -9.22 -11.21 14.78
N LEU A 97 -9.45 -9.90 14.62
CA LEU A 97 -9.91 -9.08 15.72
C LEU A 97 -11.33 -9.46 16.18
N VAL A 98 -12.25 -9.72 15.26
CA VAL A 98 -13.60 -10.18 15.60
C VAL A 98 -13.58 -11.57 16.22
N TYR A 99 -12.75 -12.48 15.72
CA TYR A 99 -12.54 -13.78 16.35
C TYR A 99 -12.05 -13.65 17.79
N ALA A 100 -11.14 -12.71 18.06
CA ALA A 100 -10.67 -12.46 19.41
C ALA A 100 -11.77 -11.92 20.34
N GLU A 101 -12.75 -11.16 19.83
CA GLU A 101 -13.95 -10.78 20.60
C GLU A 101 -14.83 -11.98 20.96
N VAL A 102 -15.05 -12.89 20.00
CA VAL A 102 -15.73 -14.18 20.21
C VAL A 102 -15.03 -14.98 21.32
N LEU A 103 -13.71 -15.11 21.25
CA LEU A 103 -12.91 -15.82 22.25
C LEU A 103 -13.06 -15.23 23.66
N ARG A 104 -13.13 -13.91 23.79
CA ARG A 104 -13.38 -13.26 25.09
C ARG A 104 -14.74 -13.63 25.67
N LYS A 105 -15.79 -13.67 24.84
CA LYS A 105 -17.13 -14.10 25.27
C LYS A 105 -17.14 -15.58 25.70
N LEU A 106 -16.33 -16.41 25.04
CA LEU A 106 -16.08 -17.81 25.43
C LEU A 106 -15.11 -17.97 26.61
N LYS A 107 -14.69 -16.87 27.27
CA LYS A 107 -13.75 -16.86 28.40
C LYS A 107 -12.34 -17.36 28.07
N ARG A 108 -11.95 -17.42 26.80
CA ARG A 108 -10.59 -17.76 26.31
C ARG A 108 -9.77 -16.48 26.15
N LYS A 109 -9.42 -15.86 27.29
CA LYS A 109 -8.88 -14.49 27.32
C LYS A 109 -7.45 -14.41 26.80
N GLU A 110 -6.61 -15.39 27.11
CA GLU A 110 -5.20 -15.41 26.75
C GLU A 110 -5.03 -15.43 25.23
N GLU A 111 -5.77 -16.29 24.54
CA GLU A 111 -5.77 -16.38 23.08
C GLU A 111 -6.27 -15.09 22.41
N ALA A 112 -7.31 -14.46 22.98
CA ALA A 112 -7.78 -13.18 22.49
C ALA A 112 -6.71 -12.08 22.63
N ILE A 113 -5.98 -12.05 23.75
CA ILE A 113 -4.88 -11.10 23.97
C ILE A 113 -3.77 -11.32 22.94
N GLU A 114 -3.36 -12.56 22.70
CA GLU A 114 -2.32 -12.88 21.70
C GLU A 114 -2.69 -12.38 20.30
N ILE A 115 -3.95 -12.58 19.89
CA ILE A 115 -4.46 -12.08 18.61
C ILE A 115 -4.45 -10.54 18.60
N GLY A 116 -4.94 -9.91 19.67
CA GLY A 116 -4.95 -8.45 19.79
C GLY A 116 -3.55 -7.85 19.64
N GLU A 117 -2.54 -8.43 20.29
CA GLU A 117 -1.14 -7.98 20.19
C GLU A 117 -0.59 -8.17 18.77
N MET A 118 -0.91 -9.29 18.13
CA MET A 118 -0.53 -9.56 16.74
C MET A 118 -1.12 -8.51 15.80
N VAL A 119 -2.41 -8.17 15.96
CA VAL A 119 -3.07 -7.13 15.16
C VAL A 119 -2.45 -5.77 15.42
N VAL A 120 -2.26 -5.36 16.69
CA VAL A 120 -1.60 -4.07 17.04
C VAL A 120 -0.22 -3.96 16.38
N LYS A 121 0.55 -5.04 16.33
CA LYS A 121 1.90 -5.03 15.72
C LYS A 121 1.89 -4.93 14.20
N ARG A 122 0.85 -5.47 13.54
CA ARG A 122 0.83 -5.61 12.08
C ARG A 122 -0.06 -4.60 11.37
N ALA A 123 -1.05 -4.04 12.06
CA ALA A 123 -2.01 -3.09 11.53
C ALA A 123 -1.31 -1.90 10.86
N GLU A 124 -1.70 -1.63 9.62
CA GLU A 124 -1.17 -0.54 8.80
C GLU A 124 -2.01 0.74 8.89
N THR A 125 -3.21 0.67 9.46
CA THR A 125 -4.13 1.81 9.65
C THR A 125 -4.42 2.06 11.13
N ASP A 126 -4.76 3.32 11.44
CA ASP A 126 -5.14 3.75 12.77
C ASP A 126 -6.45 3.08 13.21
N GLU A 127 -7.43 2.89 12.31
CA GLU A 127 -8.70 2.28 12.70
C GLU A 127 -8.50 0.86 13.23
N LEU A 128 -7.72 0.05 12.50
CA LEU A 128 -7.47 -1.34 12.87
C LEU A 128 -6.58 -1.42 14.13
N ALA A 129 -5.56 -0.57 14.23
CA ALA A 129 -4.70 -0.51 15.41
C ALA A 129 -5.49 -0.09 16.66
N ASN A 130 -6.34 0.94 16.54
CA ASN A 130 -7.18 1.43 17.63
C ASN A 130 -8.24 0.42 18.05
N ALA A 131 -8.84 -0.29 17.10
CA ALA A 131 -9.80 -1.35 17.41
C ALA A 131 -9.13 -2.47 18.24
N ALA A 132 -7.91 -2.87 17.86
CA ALA A 132 -7.13 -3.86 18.62
C ALA A 132 -6.68 -3.34 20.00
N LEU A 133 -6.21 -2.10 20.10
CA LEU A 133 -5.86 -1.47 21.38
C LEU A 133 -7.05 -1.37 22.33
N LYS A 134 -8.21 -0.96 21.82
CA LYS A 134 -9.47 -0.92 22.57
C LYS A 134 -9.85 -2.31 23.08
N MET A 135 -9.73 -3.32 22.23
CA MET A 135 -9.99 -4.71 22.64
C MET A 135 -9.04 -5.15 23.76
N LEU A 136 -7.78 -4.74 23.74
CA LEU A 136 -6.81 -4.98 24.81
C LEU A 136 -6.98 -4.09 26.05
N GLY A 137 -7.95 -3.17 26.07
CA GLY A 137 -8.16 -2.23 27.17
C GLY A 137 -7.10 -1.11 27.27
N ARG A 138 -6.45 -0.79 26.15
CA ARG A 138 -5.42 0.26 26.04
C ARG A 138 -6.00 1.52 25.41
N GLY A 139 -5.32 2.65 25.62
CA GLY A 139 -5.63 3.90 24.93
C GLY A 139 -5.37 3.80 23.42
N PRO A 140 -5.95 4.72 22.62
CA PRO A 140 -5.71 4.75 21.18
C PRO A 140 -4.24 5.08 20.87
N VAL A 141 -3.86 4.88 19.62
CA VAL A 141 -2.60 5.34 19.06
C VAL A 141 -2.43 6.82 19.38
N GLU A 142 -1.32 7.15 20.01
CA GLU A 142 -0.90 8.54 20.18
C GLU A 142 -0.32 9.06 18.86
N GLY A 143 -0.78 10.22 18.43
CA GLY A 143 -0.23 10.90 17.25
C GLY A 143 1.23 11.34 17.43
N PRO A 144 1.88 11.76 16.33
CA PRO A 144 3.24 12.28 16.36
C PRO A 144 3.34 13.59 17.17
N SER A 145 4.53 13.87 17.70
CA SER A 145 4.83 15.13 18.38
C SER A 145 4.64 16.32 17.45
N VAL A 146 3.69 17.19 17.79
CA VAL A 146 3.43 18.45 17.06
C VAL A 146 4.48 19.50 17.44
N PHE A 147 4.87 20.31 16.46
CA PHE A 147 5.75 21.46 16.64
C PHE A 147 5.13 22.49 17.59
N LYS A 148 5.86 22.88 18.65
CA LYS A 148 5.36 23.79 19.71
C LYS A 148 6.11 25.12 19.80
N GLY A 149 7.07 25.40 18.92
CA GLY A 149 7.89 26.61 18.99
C GLY A 149 9.33 26.40 18.50
N PRO A 150 10.20 27.40 18.66
CA PRO A 150 11.53 27.38 18.07
C PRO A 150 12.33 26.14 18.51
N VAL A 151 13.01 25.54 17.55
CA VAL A 151 13.89 24.38 17.75
C VAL A 151 15.32 24.81 17.46
N GLU A 152 16.24 24.50 18.37
CA GLU A 152 17.66 24.74 18.15
C GLU A 152 18.25 23.74 17.14
N GLY A 153 19.05 24.26 16.21
CA GLY A 153 19.77 23.44 15.24
C GLY A 153 18.93 22.92 14.05
N PRO A 154 19.47 21.99 13.27
CA PRO A 154 18.78 21.40 12.14
C PRO A 154 17.68 20.43 12.60
N TRP A 155 16.46 20.61 12.10
CA TRP A 155 15.31 19.79 12.47
C TRP A 155 14.44 19.45 11.26
N LEU A 156 13.60 18.42 11.40
CA LEU A 156 12.69 17.93 10.37
C LEU A 156 11.27 18.41 10.68
N CYS A 157 10.67 19.14 9.74
CA CYS A 157 9.25 19.49 9.80
C CYS A 157 8.48 18.57 8.87
N PHE A 158 7.61 17.75 9.45
CA PHE A 158 6.74 16.86 8.72
C PHE A 158 5.37 17.50 8.52
N ILE A 159 4.82 17.39 7.31
CA ILE A 159 3.50 17.92 6.97
C ILE A 159 2.65 16.77 6.41
N LYS A 160 1.46 16.54 6.98
CA LYS A 160 0.48 15.65 6.36
C LYS A 160 -0.10 16.31 5.12
N VAL A 161 -0.05 15.61 3.99
CA VAL A 161 -0.65 16.04 2.72
C VAL A 161 -1.79 15.08 2.40
N GLY A 162 -3.01 15.48 2.76
CA GLY A 162 -4.19 14.62 2.76
C GLY A 162 -4.22 13.64 3.94
N PRO A 163 -5.04 12.57 3.85
CA PRO A 163 -5.14 11.57 4.90
C PRO A 163 -3.82 10.79 5.05
N VAL A 164 -3.35 10.69 6.29
CA VAL A 164 -2.14 9.96 6.69
C VAL A 164 -2.36 9.36 8.07
N GLU A 165 -2.12 8.06 8.18
CA GLU A 165 -2.20 7.29 9.43
C GLU A 165 -1.17 7.81 10.45
N ASP A 166 -1.64 8.17 11.65
CA ASP A 166 -0.81 8.64 12.75
C ASP A 166 0.19 7.60 13.22
N ILE A 167 -0.19 6.32 13.24
CA ILE A 167 0.71 5.24 13.65
C ILE A 167 1.92 5.13 12.70
N VAL A 168 1.68 5.24 11.40
CA VAL A 168 2.74 5.21 10.37
C VAL A 168 3.58 6.47 10.47
N MET A 169 2.93 7.62 10.64
CA MET A 169 3.59 8.92 10.71
C MET A 169 4.53 9.02 11.92
N LYS A 170 4.03 8.69 13.11
CA LYS A 170 4.79 8.72 14.36
C LYS A 170 6.01 7.81 14.29
N GLU A 171 5.81 6.53 13.97
CA GLU A 171 6.91 5.56 13.94
C GLU A 171 7.95 5.92 12.85
N ALA A 172 7.52 6.47 11.70
CA ALA A 172 8.45 6.93 10.67
C ALA A 172 9.26 8.16 11.10
N MET A 173 8.62 9.13 11.76
CA MET A 173 9.27 10.33 12.30
C MET A 173 10.28 10.00 13.41
N GLU A 174 9.91 9.13 14.35
CA GLU A 174 10.81 8.66 15.40
C GLU A 174 12.02 7.95 14.81
N ARG A 175 11.78 7.04 13.86
CA ARG A 175 12.85 6.28 13.22
C ARG A 175 13.82 7.16 12.45
N ILE A 176 13.33 8.08 11.62
CA ILE A 176 14.20 8.96 10.83
C ILE A 176 14.92 9.99 11.71
N SER A 177 14.28 10.45 12.79
CA SER A 177 14.88 11.31 13.81
C SER A 177 16.09 10.62 14.44
N LEU A 178 15.91 9.38 14.90
CA LEU A 178 16.99 8.57 15.45
C LEU A 178 18.11 8.34 14.44
N THR A 179 17.79 8.03 13.18
CA THR A 179 18.80 7.79 12.14
C THR A 179 19.61 9.03 11.77
N LEU A 180 19.01 10.22 11.73
CA LEU A 180 19.69 11.46 11.33
C LEU A 180 20.19 12.30 12.51
N GLY A 181 19.79 11.93 13.74
CA GLY A 181 20.02 12.70 14.96
C GLY A 181 19.28 14.04 14.97
N MET A 182 18.28 14.21 14.11
CA MET A 182 17.54 15.46 13.92
C MET A 182 16.18 15.35 14.60
N PRO A 183 15.80 16.26 15.51
CA PRO A 183 14.44 16.33 16.02
C PRO A 183 13.43 16.39 14.88
N ALA A 184 12.36 15.62 14.97
CA ALA A 184 11.28 15.58 13.99
C ALA A 184 9.96 16.00 14.65
N TYR A 185 9.27 16.95 14.03
CA TYR A 185 7.99 17.47 14.52
C TYR A 185 6.98 17.54 13.40
N LEU A 186 5.71 17.33 13.75
CA LEU A 186 4.59 17.52 12.84
C LEU A 186 4.17 18.99 12.83
N ALA A 187 3.96 19.56 11.64
CA ALA A 187 3.25 20.82 11.51
C ALA A 187 1.82 20.69 12.07
N PRO A 188 1.28 21.73 12.71
CA PRO A 188 -0.07 21.68 13.29
C PRO A 188 -1.15 21.48 12.22
N ASP A 189 -0.93 21.99 11.01
CA ASP A 189 -1.90 21.93 9.92
C ASP A 189 -1.68 20.70 9.04
N THR A 190 -2.80 20.10 8.62
CA THR A 190 -2.83 19.20 7.47
C THR A 190 -3.07 20.01 6.21
N VAL A 191 -2.25 19.77 5.18
CA VAL A 191 -2.46 20.36 3.86
C VAL A 191 -3.40 19.46 3.07
N GLY A 192 -4.54 19.99 2.62
CA GLY A 192 -5.49 19.25 1.80
C GLY A 192 -4.90 18.81 0.46
N LEU A 193 -5.30 17.64 -0.04
CA LEU A 193 -4.98 17.22 -1.40
C LEU A 193 -5.83 18.00 -2.41
N PRO A 194 -5.24 18.52 -3.51
CA PRO A 194 -6.02 19.08 -4.60
C PRO A 194 -6.76 17.98 -5.36
N ALA A 195 -7.52 18.35 -6.40
CA ALA A 195 -8.03 17.38 -7.36
C ALA A 195 -6.88 16.55 -7.96
N ALA A 196 -7.14 15.27 -8.25
CA ALA A 196 -6.15 14.40 -8.86
C ALA A 196 -5.75 14.92 -10.25
N ASP A 197 -4.47 14.80 -10.57
CA ASP A 197 -3.91 15.27 -11.84
C ASP A 197 -4.24 14.35 -13.01
N ARG A 198 -4.41 13.04 -12.73
CA ARG A 198 -4.75 12.04 -13.75
C ARG A 198 -5.37 10.78 -13.15
N SER A 199 -5.95 9.97 -14.04
CA SER A 199 -6.41 8.60 -13.80
C SER A 199 -5.29 7.58 -14.07
N ALA A 200 -5.03 6.69 -13.10
CA ALA A 200 -4.12 5.57 -13.20
C ALA A 200 -4.70 4.50 -14.14
N LEU A 201 -6.02 4.29 -14.10
CA LEU A 201 -6.73 3.36 -14.99
C LEU A 201 -6.55 3.80 -16.45
N ASP A 202 -6.86 5.05 -16.76
CA ASP A 202 -6.73 5.60 -18.11
C ASP A 202 -5.28 5.49 -18.59
N ARG A 203 -4.31 5.82 -17.71
CA ARG A 203 -2.89 5.70 -18.02
C ARG A 203 -2.51 4.25 -18.34
N TRP A 204 -2.95 3.29 -17.54
CA TRP A 204 -2.70 1.86 -17.77
C TRP A 204 -3.31 1.39 -19.09
N VAL A 205 -4.57 1.78 -19.38
CA VAL A 205 -5.23 1.44 -20.64
C VAL A 205 -4.46 1.99 -21.83
N THR A 206 -4.16 3.29 -21.83
CA THR A 206 -3.52 3.94 -22.97
C THR A 206 -2.08 3.48 -23.19
N ARG A 207 -1.31 3.20 -22.12
CA ARG A 207 0.12 2.88 -22.24
C ARG A 207 0.45 1.40 -22.23
N GLN A 208 -0.43 0.54 -21.72
CA GLN A 208 -0.14 -0.89 -21.59
C GLN A 208 -1.17 -1.75 -22.33
N VAL A 209 -2.47 -1.54 -22.09
CA VAL A 209 -3.52 -2.40 -22.67
C VAL A 209 -3.66 -2.18 -24.18
N ILE A 210 -3.87 -0.93 -24.61
CA ILE A 210 -4.08 -0.60 -26.02
C ILE A 210 -2.88 -1.01 -26.88
N PRO A 211 -1.62 -0.66 -26.54
CA PRO A 211 -0.46 -1.06 -27.33
C PRO A 211 -0.23 -2.58 -27.37
N GLY A 212 -0.74 -3.31 -26.38
CA GLY A 212 -0.59 -4.77 -26.29
C GLY A 212 -1.53 -5.57 -27.22
N ILE A 213 -2.48 -4.92 -27.91
CA ILE A 213 -3.52 -5.60 -28.70
C ILE A 213 -3.35 -5.34 -30.19
N LYS A 214 -3.47 -6.39 -31.00
CA LYS A 214 -3.50 -6.28 -32.47
C LYS A 214 -4.88 -5.85 -32.97
N TRP A 215 -5.16 -4.54 -32.94
CA TRP A 215 -6.45 -3.95 -33.33
C TRP A 215 -6.83 -4.13 -34.82
N SER A 216 -5.89 -4.55 -35.68
CA SER A 216 -6.20 -4.90 -37.06
C SER A 216 -6.91 -6.25 -37.22
N HIS A 217 -6.98 -7.06 -36.16
CA HIS A 217 -7.64 -8.36 -36.19
C HIS A 217 -9.17 -8.21 -36.34
N PRO A 218 -9.84 -9.04 -37.17
CA PRO A 218 -11.29 -8.90 -37.42
C PRO A 218 -12.15 -8.92 -36.16
N VAL A 219 -11.84 -9.80 -35.21
CA VAL A 219 -12.55 -9.90 -33.92
C VAL A 219 -12.42 -8.62 -33.10
N ALA A 220 -11.22 -8.04 -33.03
CA ALA A 220 -11.00 -6.78 -32.31
C ALA A 220 -11.73 -5.62 -33.00
N ARG A 221 -11.71 -5.56 -34.33
CA ARG A 221 -12.48 -4.55 -35.10
C ARG A 221 -13.98 -4.68 -34.89
N GLN A 222 -14.51 -5.90 -34.88
CA GLN A 222 -15.93 -6.12 -34.63
C GLN A 222 -16.30 -5.67 -33.21
N MET A 223 -15.49 -6.05 -32.22
CA MET A 223 -15.69 -5.59 -30.84
C MET A 223 -15.69 -4.05 -30.74
N LEU A 224 -14.76 -3.35 -31.40
CA LEU A 224 -14.75 -1.89 -31.42
C LEU A 224 -16.05 -1.32 -32.00
N LYS A 225 -16.52 -1.88 -33.13
CA LYS A 225 -17.79 -1.49 -33.76
C LYS A 225 -18.98 -1.72 -32.83
N ASP A 226 -19.04 -2.87 -32.17
CA ASP A 226 -20.10 -3.21 -31.21
C ASP A 226 -20.11 -2.25 -30.01
N LEU A 227 -18.94 -1.75 -29.62
CA LEU A 227 -18.78 -0.73 -28.59
C LEU A 227 -18.99 0.71 -29.10
N GLY A 228 -19.24 0.90 -30.40
CA GLY A 228 -19.52 2.19 -31.02
C GLY A 228 -18.29 3.04 -31.36
N GLY A 229 -17.13 2.42 -31.62
CA GLY A 229 -15.90 3.11 -32.03
C GLY A 229 -15.21 2.43 -33.22
N GLU A 230 -14.29 3.14 -33.88
CA GLU A 230 -13.48 2.58 -34.97
C GLU A 230 -12.06 2.24 -34.50
N VAL A 231 -11.54 3.03 -33.57
CA VAL A 231 -10.25 2.82 -32.90
C VAL A 231 -10.44 2.74 -31.39
N PRO A 232 -9.55 2.06 -30.64
CA PRO A 232 -9.72 1.88 -29.19
C PRO A 232 -9.77 3.20 -28.39
N THR A 233 -9.18 4.28 -28.92
CA THR A 233 -9.20 5.60 -28.28
C THR A 233 -10.54 6.32 -28.38
N ASP A 234 -11.46 5.84 -29.23
CA ASP A 234 -12.82 6.40 -29.34
C ASP A 234 -13.72 5.96 -28.17
N ILE A 235 -13.31 4.91 -27.46
CA ILE A 235 -14.12 4.24 -26.45
C ILE A 235 -13.57 4.59 -25.07
N ALA A 236 -14.46 4.99 -24.16
CA ALA A 236 -14.09 5.24 -22.77
C ALA A 236 -13.35 4.02 -22.17
N PRO A 237 -12.21 4.21 -21.46
CA PRO A 237 -11.36 3.11 -20.99
C PRO A 237 -12.10 1.99 -20.26
N LYS A 238 -12.99 2.32 -19.32
CA LYS A 238 -13.83 1.34 -18.61
C LYS A 238 -14.71 0.51 -19.54
N LYS A 239 -15.30 1.14 -20.56
CA LYS A 239 -16.16 0.46 -21.54
C LYS A 239 -15.33 -0.48 -22.42
N LEU A 240 -14.15 -0.04 -22.85
CA LEU A 240 -13.23 -0.85 -23.63
C LEU A 240 -12.79 -2.11 -22.85
N LEU A 241 -12.39 -1.93 -21.59
CA LEU A 241 -11.97 -3.01 -20.71
C LEU A 241 -13.05 -4.06 -20.48
N ARG A 242 -14.30 -3.63 -20.24
CA ARG A 242 -15.45 -4.55 -20.12
C ARG A 242 -15.70 -5.33 -21.40
N GLY A 243 -15.59 -4.68 -22.56
CA GLY A 243 -15.70 -5.36 -23.86
C GLY A 243 -14.62 -6.42 -24.06
N LEU A 244 -13.37 -6.11 -23.68
CA LEU A 244 -12.25 -7.07 -23.73
C LEU A 244 -12.49 -8.27 -22.82
N VAL A 245 -12.98 -8.05 -21.59
CA VAL A 245 -13.34 -9.12 -20.65
C VAL A 245 -14.45 -10.01 -21.23
N ALA A 246 -15.51 -9.42 -21.77
CA ALA A 246 -16.61 -10.17 -22.38
C ALA A 246 -16.11 -11.01 -23.57
N LEU A 247 -15.22 -10.44 -24.39
CA LEU A 247 -14.61 -11.16 -25.51
C LEU A 247 -13.77 -12.34 -25.02
N MET A 248 -12.92 -12.16 -24.00
CA MET A 248 -12.13 -13.26 -23.41
C MET A 248 -13.02 -14.41 -22.93
N ARG A 249 -14.12 -14.11 -22.22
CA ARG A 249 -15.09 -15.12 -21.78
C ARG A 249 -15.75 -15.85 -22.96
N SER A 250 -16.13 -15.13 -24.02
CA SER A 250 -16.75 -15.77 -25.20
C SER A 250 -15.80 -16.73 -25.95
N GLU A 251 -14.49 -16.51 -25.82
CA GLU A 251 -13.45 -17.37 -26.40
C GLU A 251 -13.02 -18.50 -25.43
N GLY A 252 -13.63 -18.59 -24.24
CA GLY A 252 -13.30 -19.61 -23.23
C GLY A 252 -12.04 -19.32 -22.42
N GLU A 253 -11.55 -18.07 -22.42
CA GLU A 253 -10.38 -17.64 -21.63
C GLU A 253 -10.79 -17.09 -20.25
N ASP A 254 -11.56 -17.88 -19.49
CA ASP A 254 -12.13 -17.43 -18.21
C ASP A 254 -11.06 -16.97 -17.21
N VAL A 255 -9.97 -17.72 -17.08
CA VAL A 255 -8.85 -17.36 -16.18
C VAL A 255 -8.24 -16.01 -16.55
N ARG A 256 -8.13 -15.71 -17.84
CA ARG A 256 -7.57 -14.44 -18.31
C ARG A 256 -8.56 -13.28 -18.08
N ALA A 257 -9.84 -13.53 -18.32
CA ALA A 257 -10.90 -12.58 -18.04
C ALA A 257 -10.94 -12.23 -16.55
N GLU A 258 -10.88 -13.23 -15.65
CA GLU A 258 -10.82 -13.03 -14.20
C GLU A 258 -9.60 -12.20 -13.77
N ASN A 259 -8.42 -12.46 -14.34
CA ASN A 259 -7.22 -11.69 -14.04
C ASN A 259 -7.36 -10.23 -14.52
N MET A 260 -7.91 -10.02 -15.71
CA MET A 260 -8.19 -8.68 -16.23
C MET A 260 -9.19 -7.93 -15.34
N GLU A 261 -10.26 -8.59 -14.88
CA GLU A 261 -11.23 -8.02 -13.94
C GLU A 261 -10.57 -7.60 -12.61
N LYS A 262 -9.66 -8.42 -12.07
CA LYS A 262 -8.89 -8.07 -10.87
C LYS A 262 -8.02 -6.83 -11.06
N GLU A 263 -7.32 -6.73 -12.19
CA GLU A 263 -6.52 -5.54 -12.52
C GLU A 263 -7.40 -4.30 -12.69
N ILE A 264 -8.56 -4.42 -13.35
CA ILE A 264 -9.53 -3.33 -13.46
C ILE A 264 -9.93 -2.83 -12.08
N LEU A 265 -10.33 -3.73 -11.17
CA LEU A 265 -10.72 -3.37 -9.80
C LEU A 265 -9.56 -2.72 -9.03
N HIS A 266 -8.33 -3.20 -9.20
CA HIS A 266 -7.15 -2.59 -8.61
C HIS A 266 -6.97 -1.14 -9.09
N PHE A 267 -6.97 -0.91 -10.40
CA PHE A 267 -6.81 0.43 -10.96
C PHE A 267 -8.00 1.35 -10.67
N GLU A 268 -9.23 0.83 -10.59
CA GLU A 268 -10.39 1.63 -10.19
C GLU A 268 -10.31 2.08 -8.72
N LYS A 269 -9.81 1.20 -7.84
CA LYS A 269 -9.59 1.53 -6.43
C LYS A 269 -8.50 2.58 -6.25
N TRP A 270 -7.42 2.48 -7.01
CA TRP A 270 -6.24 3.35 -6.93
C TRP A 270 -6.14 4.31 -8.12
N ASP A 271 -7.28 4.79 -8.61
CA ASP A 271 -7.34 5.52 -9.87
C ASP A 271 -6.72 6.91 -9.81
N LYS A 272 -6.79 7.57 -8.65
CA LYS A 272 -6.37 8.95 -8.52
C LYS A 272 -4.85 9.05 -8.32
N GLN A 273 -4.16 9.79 -9.19
CA GLN A 273 -2.74 10.11 -9.02
C GLN A 273 -2.51 11.63 -8.99
N TRP A 274 -1.52 12.04 -8.20
CA TRP A 274 -1.11 13.44 -8.04
C TRP A 274 0.31 13.66 -8.51
N ARG A 275 0.56 14.79 -9.17
CA ARG A 275 1.91 15.19 -9.58
C ARG A 275 2.74 15.57 -8.37
N ALA A 276 3.84 14.88 -8.12
CA ALA A 276 4.74 15.18 -7.01
C ALA A 276 5.30 16.61 -7.14
N SER A 277 5.60 17.05 -8.37
CA SER A 277 5.97 18.44 -8.67
C SER A 277 4.89 19.45 -8.29
N GLY A 278 3.61 19.12 -8.50
CA GLY A 278 2.46 19.94 -8.07
C GLY A 278 2.36 20.05 -6.55
N LEU A 279 2.50 18.93 -5.85
CA LEU A 279 2.49 18.91 -4.38
C LEU A 279 3.67 19.67 -3.77
N LEU A 280 4.87 19.59 -4.37
CA LEU A 280 6.02 20.39 -3.95
C LEU A 280 5.73 21.90 -4.05
N LYS A 281 5.16 22.37 -5.17
CA LYS A 281 4.78 23.79 -5.34
C LYS A 281 3.73 24.25 -4.32
N MET A 282 2.78 23.38 -4.02
CA MET A 282 1.77 23.63 -2.99
C MET A 282 2.41 23.77 -1.60
N LEU A 283 3.33 22.86 -1.24
CA LEU A 283 4.07 22.93 0.02
C LEU A 283 4.96 24.17 0.10
N GLN A 284 5.62 24.57 -0.98
CA GLN A 284 6.35 25.85 -1.03
C GLN A 284 5.43 27.03 -0.73
N SER A 285 4.24 27.06 -1.34
CA SER A 285 3.24 28.10 -1.11
C SER A 285 2.72 28.11 0.33
N TYR A 286 2.57 26.93 0.94
CA TYR A 286 2.26 26.80 2.36
C TYR A 286 3.37 27.41 3.23
N LEU A 287 4.63 27.08 2.98
CA LEU A 287 5.78 27.57 3.77
C LEU A 287 5.99 29.08 3.65
N LEU A 288 5.58 29.71 2.53
CA LEU A 288 5.59 31.17 2.39
C LEU A 288 4.58 31.85 3.33
N ARG A 289 3.47 31.19 3.64
CA ARG A 289 2.42 31.70 4.54
C ARG A 289 2.62 31.29 5.99
N THR A 290 3.32 30.18 6.20
CA THR A 290 3.65 29.62 7.51
C THR A 290 5.17 29.45 7.62
N PRO A 291 5.94 30.54 7.81
CA PRO A 291 7.39 30.46 7.91
C PRO A 291 7.80 29.59 9.09
N MET A 292 8.68 28.63 8.83
CA MET A 292 9.22 27.74 9.84
C MET A 292 10.55 28.31 10.35
N PRO A 293 10.74 28.48 11.67
CA PRO A 293 11.95 29.08 12.20
C PRO A 293 13.16 28.13 12.11
N GLY A 294 14.34 28.74 12.01
CA GLY A 294 15.61 28.03 12.08
C GLY A 294 15.99 27.24 10.83
N ASN A 295 16.88 26.24 11.00
CA ASN A 295 17.38 25.41 9.92
C ASN A 295 16.48 24.18 9.70
N VAL A 296 15.33 24.39 9.07
CA VAL A 296 14.34 23.33 8.85
C VAL A 296 14.57 22.59 7.53
N THR A 297 14.36 21.28 7.53
CA THR A 297 14.07 20.50 6.31
C THR A 297 12.64 20.01 6.36
N VAL A 298 11.86 20.34 5.35
CA VAL A 298 10.42 20.05 5.30
C VAL A 298 10.16 18.79 4.48
N VAL A 299 9.29 17.92 5.00
CA VAL A 299 8.88 16.68 4.33
C VAL A 299 7.36 16.58 4.35
N GLY A 300 6.74 16.70 3.18
CA GLY A 300 5.34 16.31 2.99
C GLY A 300 5.22 14.79 2.95
N VAL A 301 4.31 14.22 3.73
CA VAL A 301 3.98 12.78 3.69
C VAL A 301 2.53 12.63 3.26
N THR A 302 2.25 11.69 2.35
CA THR A 302 0.91 11.44 1.84
C THR A 302 0.60 9.96 1.67
N GLY A 303 -0.65 9.58 1.90
CA GLY A 303 -1.21 8.29 1.49
C GLY A 303 -1.67 8.24 0.04
N ALA A 304 -1.54 9.35 -0.72
CA ALA A 304 -1.95 9.43 -2.12
C ALA A 304 -0.89 8.89 -3.09
N ASP A 305 -1.31 8.30 -4.20
CA ASP A 305 -0.39 7.80 -5.23
C ASP A 305 0.21 8.96 -6.05
N LEU A 306 1.53 8.92 -6.24
CA LEU A 306 2.25 10.01 -6.89
C LEU A 306 2.67 9.65 -8.31
N CYS A 307 2.70 10.66 -9.17
CA CYS A 307 3.24 10.61 -10.51
C CYS A 307 4.04 11.88 -10.83
N ASP A 308 4.68 11.91 -11.99
CA ASP A 308 5.06 13.14 -12.70
C ASP A 308 5.16 12.79 -14.20
N ASP A 309 4.98 13.78 -15.07
CA ASP A 309 5.16 13.68 -16.53
C ASP A 309 4.82 12.29 -17.12
N ASP A 310 5.82 11.58 -17.62
CA ASP A 310 5.69 10.30 -18.29
C ASP A 310 5.90 9.06 -17.40
N VAL A 311 6.28 9.22 -16.14
CA VAL A 311 6.51 8.07 -15.25
C VAL A 311 5.19 7.49 -14.75
N ASN A 312 5.12 6.16 -14.63
CA ASN A 312 3.90 5.48 -14.17
C ASN A 312 3.52 5.88 -12.74
N PHE A 313 4.53 5.99 -11.87
CA PHE A 313 4.37 6.47 -10.51
C PHE A 313 5.73 6.86 -9.93
N LEU A 314 5.70 7.53 -8.78
CA LEU A 314 6.85 7.85 -7.95
C LEU A 314 6.56 7.48 -6.50
N PHE A 315 7.61 7.14 -5.76
CA PHE A 315 7.51 7.02 -4.30
C PHE A 315 7.68 8.37 -3.57
N GLY A 316 8.18 9.37 -4.27
CA GLY A 316 8.41 10.71 -3.73
C GLY A 316 9.28 11.54 -4.66
N SER A 317 9.38 12.82 -4.35
CA SER A 317 10.18 13.79 -5.07
C SER A 317 10.73 14.84 -4.09
N ALA A 318 11.74 15.59 -4.51
CA ALA A 318 12.34 16.62 -3.68
C ALA A 318 12.94 17.74 -4.53
N LEU A 319 12.99 18.94 -3.95
CA LEU A 319 13.75 20.04 -4.51
C LEU A 319 15.21 19.88 -4.11
N THR A 320 16.08 19.57 -5.06
CA THR A 320 17.50 19.38 -4.80
C THR A 320 18.12 20.61 -4.16
N GLY A 321 18.64 20.48 -2.93
CA GLY A 321 19.18 21.60 -2.15
C GLY A 321 18.14 22.61 -1.65
N GLY A 322 16.85 22.37 -1.90
CA GLY A 322 15.75 23.27 -1.55
C GLY A 322 15.11 22.99 -0.19
N LYS A 323 15.66 22.05 0.61
CA LYS A 323 15.15 21.65 1.94
C LYS A 323 13.66 21.27 1.98
N LEU A 324 13.11 20.80 0.85
CA LEU A 324 11.73 20.38 0.73
C LEU A 324 11.64 19.07 -0.05
N ALA A 325 10.93 18.10 0.52
CA ALA A 325 10.60 16.84 -0.12
C ALA A 325 9.12 16.50 0.06
N VAL A 326 8.61 15.62 -0.81
CA VAL A 326 7.32 14.95 -0.67
C VAL A 326 7.52 13.45 -0.83
N THR A 327 6.91 12.65 0.03
CA THR A 327 6.99 11.19 0.01
C THR A 327 5.60 10.59 0.12
N SER A 328 5.35 9.55 -0.66
CA SER A 328 4.13 8.76 -0.57
C SER A 328 4.43 7.36 -0.06
N TYR A 329 3.54 6.85 0.78
CA TYR A 329 3.55 5.44 1.20
C TYR A 329 2.39 4.63 0.60
N ALA A 330 1.60 5.21 -0.31
CA ALA A 330 0.43 4.56 -0.92
C ALA A 330 0.76 3.17 -1.47
N ARG A 331 1.87 3.08 -2.20
CA ARG A 331 2.36 1.84 -2.83
C ARG A 331 3.15 0.93 -1.90
N TYR A 332 3.21 1.22 -0.60
CA TYR A 332 3.90 0.37 0.38
C TYR A 332 2.97 -0.52 1.19
N THR A 333 1.68 -0.21 1.20
CA THR A 333 0.68 -0.95 1.99
C THR A 333 0.46 -2.34 1.41
N ALA A 334 0.07 -3.26 2.28
CA ALA A 334 -0.37 -4.59 1.90
C ALA A 334 -1.61 -4.55 1.01
N GLU A 335 -2.52 -3.61 1.29
CA GLU A 335 -3.75 -3.40 0.50
C GLU A 335 -3.45 -3.05 -0.96
N PHE A 336 -2.47 -2.16 -1.21
CA PHE A 336 -2.04 -1.82 -2.55
C PHE A 336 -1.36 -3.01 -3.24
N ASN A 337 -0.55 -3.79 -2.49
CA ASN A 337 0.33 -4.80 -3.08
C ASN A 337 -0.19 -6.25 -2.99
N HIS A 338 -1.43 -6.44 -2.54
CA HIS A 338 -2.04 -7.76 -2.36
C HIS A 338 -1.17 -8.69 -1.48
N GLY A 339 -0.59 -8.11 -0.44
CA GLY A 339 0.26 -8.80 0.53
C GLY A 339 -0.42 -8.99 1.87
N PRO A 340 0.17 -9.79 2.77
CA PRO A 340 -0.24 -9.79 4.17
C PRO A 340 0.12 -8.45 4.82
N PRO A 341 -0.77 -7.81 5.60
CA PRO A 341 -0.47 -6.60 6.35
C PRO A 341 0.75 -6.79 7.24
N GLU A 342 1.71 -5.86 7.14
CA GLU A 342 2.94 -5.86 7.93
C GLU A 342 3.46 -4.43 8.06
N ARG A 343 3.01 -3.73 9.11
CA ARG A 343 3.43 -2.35 9.39
C ARG A 343 4.94 -2.16 9.38
N LYS A 344 5.74 -3.11 9.89
CA LYS A 344 7.21 -2.99 9.86
C LYS A 344 7.74 -2.87 8.43
N LYS A 345 7.10 -3.53 7.47
CA LYS A 345 7.47 -3.45 6.05
C LYS A 345 7.13 -2.08 5.46
N VAL A 346 5.95 -1.54 5.77
CA VAL A 346 5.57 -0.17 5.39
C VAL A 346 6.57 0.84 5.93
N LEU A 347 6.93 0.73 7.21
CA LEU A 347 7.89 1.62 7.87
C LEU A 347 9.31 1.47 7.34
N SER A 348 9.74 0.24 7.05
CA SER A 348 11.03 -0.01 6.38
C SER A 348 11.09 0.70 5.02
N ARG A 349 10.03 0.56 4.22
CA ARG A 349 9.94 1.19 2.90
C ARG A 349 9.92 2.72 3.01
N LEU A 350 9.05 3.25 3.85
CA LEU A 350 8.92 4.68 4.10
C LEU A 350 10.24 5.27 4.62
N HIS A 351 10.93 4.61 5.54
CA HIS A 351 12.21 5.07 6.06
C HIS A 351 13.28 5.22 4.97
N LYS A 352 13.44 4.21 4.09
CA LYS A 352 14.38 4.28 2.97
C LYS A 352 14.03 5.43 2.02
N GLN A 353 12.74 5.65 1.78
CA GLN A 353 12.28 6.73 0.91
C GLN A 353 12.45 8.12 1.54
N LEU A 354 12.22 8.25 2.86
CA LEU A 354 12.52 9.48 3.61
C LEU A 354 14.00 9.81 3.56
N LEU A 355 14.89 8.83 3.74
CA LEU A 355 16.35 9.04 3.57
C LEU A 355 16.70 9.50 2.15
N SER A 356 16.02 8.97 1.13
CA SER A 356 16.19 9.40 -0.26
C SER A 356 15.76 10.86 -0.45
N GLY A 357 14.52 11.19 -0.08
CA GLY A 357 13.93 12.52 -0.22
C GLY A 357 14.63 13.59 0.59
N ILE A 358 14.91 13.35 1.88
CA ILE A 358 15.65 14.27 2.74
C ILE A 358 17.07 14.46 2.21
N GLY A 359 17.75 13.39 1.81
CA GLY A 359 19.10 13.51 1.26
C GLY A 359 19.13 14.38 0.01
N TYR A 360 18.14 14.26 -0.87
CA TYR A 360 17.98 15.15 -2.01
C TYR A 360 17.74 16.61 -1.60
N ALA A 361 16.83 16.82 -0.66
CA ALA A 361 16.51 18.15 -0.12
C ALA A 361 17.74 18.83 0.51
N LEU A 362 18.67 18.03 1.06
CA LEU A 362 19.95 18.46 1.63
C LEU A 362 21.11 18.53 0.61
N GLY A 363 20.87 18.23 -0.67
CA GLY A 363 21.91 18.25 -1.70
C GLY A 363 22.89 17.07 -1.68
N VAL A 364 22.56 15.99 -0.97
CA VAL A 364 23.36 14.76 -0.94
C VAL A 364 23.13 13.98 -2.24
N PRO A 365 24.17 13.69 -3.05
CA PRO A 365 24.01 13.01 -4.32
C PRO A 365 23.49 11.57 -4.16
N ARG A 366 22.94 11.00 -5.24
CA ARG A 366 22.55 9.59 -5.27
C ARG A 366 23.79 8.69 -5.15
N PRO A 367 23.71 7.58 -4.40
CA PRO A 367 24.78 6.59 -4.39
C PRO A 367 24.75 5.74 -5.67
N THR A 368 25.91 5.18 -6.01
CA THR A 368 26.04 4.10 -7.00
C THR A 368 25.87 2.71 -6.39
N ASP A 369 26.01 2.58 -5.07
CA ASP A 369 25.78 1.34 -4.32
C ASP A 369 24.27 0.97 -4.32
N PRO A 370 23.87 -0.11 -5.00
CA PRO A 370 22.46 -0.50 -5.13
C PRO A 370 21.85 -0.99 -3.82
N THR A 371 22.68 -1.36 -2.84
CA THR A 371 22.22 -1.79 -1.52
C THR A 371 21.92 -0.63 -0.59
N SER A 372 22.37 0.59 -0.91
CA SER A 372 22.10 1.77 -0.09
C SER A 372 20.60 2.05 0.00
N ALA A 373 20.12 2.44 1.18
CA ALA A 373 18.73 2.88 1.38
C ALA A 373 18.30 4.00 0.40
N ARG A 374 19.27 4.81 -0.05
CA ARG A 374 19.09 5.94 -0.98
C ARG A 374 19.28 5.59 -2.46
N ALA A 375 19.57 4.33 -2.79
CA ALA A 375 19.60 3.90 -4.18
C ALA A 375 18.23 4.11 -4.83
N TYR A 376 18.23 4.46 -6.12
CA TYR A 376 17.01 4.62 -6.90
C TYR A 376 16.41 3.24 -7.20
N PRO A 377 15.15 2.98 -6.82
CA PRO A 377 14.45 1.77 -7.20
C PRO A 377 13.47 2.04 -8.35
N ALA A 378 13.50 1.22 -9.40
CA ALA A 378 12.53 1.25 -10.49
C ALA A 378 11.27 0.42 -10.19
N SER A 379 11.31 -0.40 -9.14
CA SER A 379 10.21 -1.27 -8.72
C SER A 379 10.13 -1.39 -7.19
N LEU A 380 9.00 -1.87 -6.67
CA LEU A 380 8.87 -2.17 -5.25
C LEU A 380 9.78 -3.33 -4.83
N ALA A 381 10.05 -4.29 -5.71
CA ALA A 381 10.97 -5.38 -5.47
C ALA A 381 12.41 -4.88 -5.27
N GLU A 382 12.88 -3.98 -6.14
CA GLU A 382 14.16 -3.29 -5.94
C GLU A 382 14.16 -2.46 -4.66
N HIS A 383 13.05 -1.79 -4.35
CA HIS A 383 12.92 -1.03 -3.12
C HIS A 383 13.07 -1.91 -1.85
N ASP A 384 12.51 -3.12 -1.89
CA ASP A 384 12.62 -4.12 -0.82
C ASP A 384 14.06 -4.67 -0.72
N ALA A 385 14.75 -4.86 -1.86
CA ALA A 385 16.12 -5.38 -1.91
C ALA A 385 17.18 -4.43 -1.32
N LYS A 386 16.91 -3.12 -1.29
CA LYS A 386 17.79 -2.14 -0.62
C LYS A 386 17.93 -2.47 0.88
N SER A 387 19.10 -2.19 1.43
CA SER A 387 19.31 -2.11 2.88
C SER A 387 18.44 -1.01 3.50
N GLU A 388 18.21 -1.11 4.80
CA GLU A 388 17.67 0.00 5.60
C GLU A 388 18.72 1.07 5.90
N TYR A 389 19.99 0.79 5.60
CA TYR A 389 21.11 1.67 5.92
C TYR A 389 21.68 2.36 4.68
N MET A 390 22.22 3.56 4.88
CA MET A 390 22.92 4.33 3.85
C MET A 390 24.32 3.77 3.60
N SER A 391 24.81 3.86 2.35
CA SER A 391 26.22 3.63 2.03
C SER A 391 27.15 4.64 2.72
N ALA A 392 28.45 4.34 2.81
CA ALA A 392 29.43 5.23 3.42
C ALA A 392 29.46 6.63 2.77
N ALA A 393 29.36 6.69 1.44
CA ALA A 393 29.30 7.94 0.70
C ALA A 393 28.04 8.77 1.05
N CYS A 394 26.88 8.10 1.17
CA CYS A 394 25.65 8.78 1.61
C CYS A 394 25.80 9.32 3.03
N ARG A 395 26.30 8.51 3.98
CA ARG A 395 26.52 8.95 5.36
C ARG A 395 27.43 10.19 5.42
N SER A 396 28.57 10.15 4.74
CA SER A 396 29.50 11.30 4.65
C SER A 396 28.82 12.55 4.07
N GLY A 397 27.99 12.39 3.05
CA GLY A 397 27.24 13.51 2.47
C GLY A 397 26.22 14.13 3.43
N PHE A 398 25.51 13.30 4.21
CA PHE A 398 24.65 13.79 5.30
C PHE A 398 25.47 14.48 6.39
N GLU A 399 26.58 13.90 6.82
CA GLU A 399 27.44 14.52 7.84
C GLU A 399 27.93 15.90 7.41
N LYS A 400 28.32 16.04 6.13
CA LYS A 400 28.69 17.32 5.53
C LYS A 400 27.52 18.30 5.51
N ALA A 401 26.33 17.86 5.08
CA ALA A 401 25.15 18.72 5.00
C ALA A 401 24.64 19.18 6.38
N LEU A 402 24.79 18.33 7.40
CA LEU A 402 24.35 18.59 8.77
C LEU A 402 25.43 19.25 9.64
N GLY A 403 26.68 19.29 9.17
CA GLY A 403 27.82 19.85 9.92
C GLY A 403 28.21 19.04 11.16
N ARG A 404 27.82 17.76 11.25
CA ARG A 404 28.07 16.90 12.41
C ARG A 404 28.07 15.42 12.01
N LYS A 405 28.63 14.57 12.88
CA LYS A 405 28.57 13.12 12.70
C LYS A 405 27.14 12.60 12.84
N LEU A 406 26.80 11.60 12.03
CA LEU A 406 25.54 10.89 12.18
C LEU A 406 25.58 10.03 13.45
N PRO A 407 24.41 9.83 14.09
CA PRO A 407 24.33 9.00 15.27
C PRO A 407 24.55 7.52 14.93
N MET A 408 24.71 6.72 15.97
CA MET A 408 25.07 5.31 15.83
C MET A 408 24.00 4.52 15.05
N GLU A 409 22.74 4.92 15.18
CA GLU A 409 21.58 4.34 14.51
C GLU A 409 21.69 4.40 12.97
N ALA A 410 22.47 5.34 12.42
CA ALA A 410 22.78 5.39 10.98
C ALA A 410 23.76 4.31 10.51
N ILE A 411 24.42 3.63 11.44
CA ILE A 411 25.48 2.65 11.17
C ILE A 411 24.90 1.23 11.25
N PRO A 412 25.07 0.43 10.18
CA PRO A 412 24.71 -1.00 10.17
C PRO A 412 25.26 -1.77 11.38
N PRO A 413 24.47 -2.66 12.00
CA PRO A 413 24.86 -3.45 13.17
C PRO A 413 26.22 -4.13 13.06
N GLN A 414 26.51 -4.71 11.90
CA GLN A 414 27.77 -5.39 11.60
C GLN A 414 29.01 -4.48 11.54
N MET A 415 28.82 -3.16 11.44
CA MET A 415 29.90 -2.16 11.43
C MET A 415 30.00 -1.39 12.74
N ARG A 416 29.14 -1.69 13.72
CA ARG A 416 29.25 -1.15 15.08
C ARG A 416 30.46 -1.85 15.69
N GLY A 417 31.51 -1.10 15.99
CA GLY A 417 32.65 -1.66 16.74
C GLY A 417 32.19 -2.33 18.04
N PRO A 418 33.02 -3.17 18.68
CA PRO A 418 32.65 -3.78 19.95
C PRO A 418 32.21 -2.69 20.93
N LEU A 419 31.03 -2.88 21.54
CA LEU A 419 30.53 -2.00 22.60
C LEU A 419 31.64 -1.92 23.65
N ARG A 420 32.27 -0.74 23.80
CA ARG A 420 33.20 -0.56 24.90
C ARG A 420 32.38 -0.75 26.19
N PRO A 421 32.74 -1.70 27.07
CA PRO A 421 32.05 -1.83 28.35
C PRO A 421 32.14 -0.48 29.07
N LYS A 422 30.98 -0.03 29.58
CA LYS A 422 30.86 1.20 30.36
C LYS A 422 31.63 1.12 31.66
#